data_AF-A0A2S2BX78-F1
#
_entry.id   AF-A0A2S2BX78-F1
#
_cell.length_a   1.000
_cell.length_b   1.000
_cell.length_c   1.000
_cell.angle_alpha   90.00
_cell.angle_beta   90.00
_cell.angle_gamma   90.00
#
_symmetry.space_group_name_H-M   'P 1'
#
loop_
_entity.id
_entity.type
_entity.pdbx_description
1 polymer ?
#
loop_
_entity_poly.entity_id
_entity_poly.type
_entity_poly.pdbx_seq_one_letter_code
_entity_poly.pdbx_strand_id
1 'polypeptide(L)'
;MTTSSVLRAASDTADTVVVPPRYSLVVSSDREHRVAAQRLRYRVFAAEPGFSVPATTTGLEADRFDEFCDHLLVRHEATGEFVGCYRMLPPDAAAQAGGYYTATEFDISALDPRGNRIVEMGRACVDPDHRSGSVLSLMWSGILHYLQLTGYDWVMGCVSVPMQEHPDVPAGSNVRGVRDLLLSKHGNDPAARVVPRNPVRVAGRSLDEIEPPARPSLPPLLRGCLSICQAALSDSSSRCRWLRFSSASMMRQT
;
A
#
# COMPACT_ATOMS: atom_id res chain seq x y z
N MET A 1 27.91 3.58 -7.86
CA MET A 1 27.17 2.56 -8.62
C MET A 1 27.68 1.21 -8.17
N THR A 2 26.89 0.49 -7.38
CA THR A 2 27.31 -0.79 -6.80
C THR A 2 26.32 -1.85 -7.26
N THR A 3 26.66 -2.51 -8.36
CA THR A 3 25.97 -3.70 -8.88
C THR A 3 26.44 -4.89 -8.06
N SER A 4 25.59 -5.41 -7.17
CA SER A 4 25.86 -6.67 -6.48
C SER A 4 25.25 -7.82 -7.28
N SER A 5 26.10 -8.61 -7.92
CA SER A 5 25.77 -9.87 -8.60
C SER A 5 26.03 -11.01 -7.62
N VAL A 6 25.02 -11.82 -7.30
CA VAL A 6 25.17 -12.98 -6.41
C VAL A 6 25.67 -14.20 -7.21
N LEU A 7 26.67 -14.88 -6.65
CA LEU A 7 27.40 -16.04 -7.18
C LEU A 7 26.52 -17.28 -7.42
N ARG A 8 26.76 -17.97 -8.54
CA ARG A 8 26.23 -19.30 -8.90
C ARG A 8 27.08 -20.40 -8.27
N ALA A 9 26.45 -21.38 -7.63
CA ALA A 9 27.07 -22.68 -7.35
C ALA A 9 26.96 -23.59 -8.60
N ALA A 10 27.99 -24.39 -8.85
CA ALA A 10 28.08 -25.28 -10.01
C ALA A 10 27.65 -26.73 -9.71
N SER A 11 27.23 -27.41 -10.80
CA SER A 11 26.80 -28.82 -10.95
C SER A 11 25.34 -29.06 -10.56
N ASP A 12 24.45 -29.54 -11.42
CA ASP A 12 24.56 -30.68 -12.34
C ASP A 12 23.64 -30.51 -13.58
N THR A 13 24.04 -31.07 -14.72
CA THR A 13 23.42 -30.86 -16.04
C THR A 13 22.11 -31.64 -16.20
N ALA A 14 21.00 -31.00 -15.89
CA ALA A 14 19.73 -31.23 -16.58
C ALA A 14 19.40 -29.94 -17.34
N ASP A 15 19.22 -30.05 -18.65
CA ASP A 15 18.87 -28.96 -19.56
C ASP A 15 17.44 -28.47 -19.24
N THR A 16 17.33 -27.79 -18.11
CA THR A 16 16.10 -27.19 -17.63
C THR A 16 15.98 -25.91 -18.42
N VAL A 17 15.10 -25.91 -19.42
CA VAL A 17 14.73 -24.68 -20.12
C VAL A 17 14.18 -23.72 -19.06
N VAL A 18 15.02 -22.79 -18.61
CA VAL A 18 14.60 -21.73 -17.69
C VAL A 18 13.77 -20.77 -18.51
N VAL A 19 12.46 -20.98 -18.49
CA VAL A 19 11.52 -20.01 -19.05
C VAL A 19 11.71 -18.71 -18.27
N PRO A 20 12.04 -17.59 -18.93
CA PRO A 20 12.23 -16.33 -18.24
C PRO A 20 10.94 -15.98 -17.46
N PRO A 21 11.07 -15.43 -16.24
CA PRO A 21 9.90 -15.12 -15.43
C PRO A 21 9.01 -14.14 -16.19
N ARG A 22 7.68 -14.34 -16.15
CA ARG A 22 6.72 -13.45 -16.84
C ARG A 22 6.78 -12.01 -16.32
N TYR A 23 7.14 -11.85 -15.05
CA TYR A 23 7.22 -10.56 -14.37
C TYR A 23 8.55 -10.43 -13.62
N SER A 24 9.10 -9.22 -13.60
CA SER A 24 10.21 -8.85 -12.72
C SER A 24 9.84 -7.65 -11.86
N LEU A 25 10.67 -7.40 -10.85
CA LEU A 25 10.48 -6.30 -9.90
C LEU A 25 11.70 -5.38 -9.94
N VAL A 26 11.45 -4.08 -9.98
CA VAL A 26 12.46 -3.04 -9.83
C VAL A 26 12.11 -2.18 -8.64
N VAL A 27 13.11 -1.77 -7.86
CA VAL A 27 12.97 -0.73 -6.83
C VAL A 27 13.95 0.40 -7.19
N SER A 28 13.45 1.62 -7.34
CA SER A 28 14.27 2.77 -7.71
C SER A 28 13.64 4.09 -7.23
N SER A 29 14.48 5.05 -6.85
CA SER A 29 14.13 6.45 -6.58
C SER A 29 14.41 7.38 -7.77
N ASP A 30 14.84 6.82 -8.91
CA ASP A 30 15.20 7.60 -10.08
C ASP A 30 13.99 8.26 -10.71
N ARG A 31 14.23 9.42 -11.34
CA ARG A 31 13.18 10.22 -11.98
C ARG A 31 12.40 9.44 -13.04
N GLU A 32 13.06 8.57 -13.80
CA GLU A 32 12.41 7.78 -14.84
C GLU A 32 11.38 6.80 -14.26
N HIS A 33 11.78 6.02 -13.26
CA HIS A 33 10.90 5.07 -12.56
C HIS A 33 9.77 5.77 -11.83
N ARG A 34 10.03 6.92 -11.20
CA ARG A 34 9.00 7.77 -10.60
C ARG A 34 7.94 8.19 -11.62
N VAL A 35 8.37 8.71 -12.78
CA VAL A 35 7.43 9.13 -13.84
C VAL A 35 6.65 7.94 -14.39
N ALA A 36 7.28 6.77 -14.54
CA ALA A 36 6.59 5.56 -14.94
C ALA A 36 5.50 5.15 -13.93
N ALA A 37 5.81 5.19 -12.63
CA ALA A 37 4.85 4.94 -11.56
C ALA A 37 3.68 5.95 -11.61
N GLN A 38 3.97 7.24 -11.79
CA GLN A 38 2.96 8.31 -11.88
C GLN A 38 2.01 8.12 -13.08
N ARG A 39 2.53 7.68 -14.24
CA ARG A 39 1.72 7.37 -15.43
C ARG A 39 0.83 6.16 -15.21
N LEU A 40 1.38 5.09 -14.63
CA LEU A 40 0.61 3.89 -14.31
C LEU A 40 -0.53 4.22 -13.34
N ARG A 41 -0.24 4.93 -12.26
CA ARG A 41 -1.23 5.40 -11.29
C ARG A 41 -2.31 6.26 -11.94
N TYR A 42 -1.92 7.19 -12.81
CA TYR A 42 -2.88 8.01 -13.55
C TYR A 42 -3.84 7.15 -14.36
N ARG A 43 -3.34 6.23 -15.21
CA ARG A 43 -4.20 5.35 -16.02
C ARG A 43 -5.13 4.51 -15.16
N VAL A 44 -4.60 3.85 -14.13
CA VAL A 44 -5.37 2.92 -13.31
C VAL A 44 -6.41 3.66 -12.46
N PHE A 45 -6.00 4.71 -11.75
CA PHE A 45 -6.94 5.45 -10.89
C PHE A 45 -7.95 6.27 -11.68
N ALA A 46 -7.63 6.79 -12.87
CA ALA A 46 -8.61 7.49 -13.70
C ALA A 46 -9.70 6.55 -14.26
N ALA A 47 -9.39 5.26 -14.42
CA ALA A 47 -10.34 4.26 -14.88
C ALA A 47 -11.10 3.56 -13.72
N GLU A 48 -10.64 3.69 -12.48
CA GLU A 48 -11.22 2.99 -11.33
C GLU A 48 -12.40 3.79 -10.73
N PRO A 49 -13.60 3.20 -10.60
CA PRO A 49 -14.74 3.87 -9.98
C PRO A 49 -14.44 4.35 -8.56
N GLY A 50 -14.81 5.61 -8.25
CA GLY A 50 -14.61 6.22 -6.93
C GLY A 50 -13.22 6.81 -6.68
N PHE A 51 -12.31 6.78 -7.66
CA PHE A 51 -11.09 7.57 -7.61
C PHE A 51 -11.28 8.87 -8.40
N SER A 52 -11.10 10.00 -7.73
CA SER A 52 -11.01 11.31 -8.41
C SER A 52 -9.55 11.65 -8.62
N VAL A 53 -9.06 11.43 -9.83
CA VAL A 53 -7.77 11.98 -10.27
C VAL A 53 -8.05 13.40 -10.74
N PRO A 54 -7.42 14.44 -10.14
CA PRO A 54 -7.55 15.79 -10.66
C PRO A 54 -7.20 15.81 -12.14
N ALA A 55 -7.99 16.51 -12.96
CA ALA A 55 -7.65 16.67 -14.37
C ALA A 55 -6.30 17.39 -14.47
N THR A 56 -5.23 16.64 -14.70
CA THR A 56 -3.89 17.19 -14.90
C THR A 56 -3.62 17.27 -16.39
N THR A 57 -3.01 18.37 -16.83
CA THR A 57 -2.53 18.50 -18.23
C THR A 57 -1.37 17.55 -18.52
N THR A 58 -0.74 16.98 -17.49
CA THR A 58 0.46 16.15 -17.60
C THR A 58 0.17 14.66 -17.78
N GLY A 59 -1.06 14.18 -17.50
CA GLY A 59 -1.38 12.75 -17.52
C GLY A 59 -0.62 11.95 -16.44
N LEU A 60 -0.38 12.59 -15.29
CA LEU A 60 0.35 12.03 -14.15
C LEU A 60 -0.50 12.14 -12.89
N GLU A 61 -0.53 11.09 -12.06
CA GLU A 61 -0.97 11.16 -10.67
C GLU A 61 0.28 11.33 -9.81
N ALA A 62 0.49 12.53 -9.29
CA ALA A 62 1.69 12.93 -8.60
C ALA A 62 1.37 13.78 -7.38
N ASP A 63 2.17 13.65 -6.33
CA ASP A 63 2.14 14.55 -5.18
C ASP A 63 3.55 14.91 -4.70
N ARG A 64 3.63 15.81 -3.72
CA ARG A 64 4.89 16.32 -3.15
C ARG A 64 5.76 15.25 -2.46
N PHE A 65 5.22 14.07 -2.16
CA PHE A 65 5.99 13.01 -1.51
C PHE A 65 6.78 12.18 -2.52
N ASP A 66 6.34 12.13 -3.78
CA ASP A 66 6.93 11.24 -4.78
C ASP A 66 8.43 11.48 -5.00
N GLU A 67 8.94 12.69 -4.82
CA GLU A 67 10.38 12.97 -4.96
C GLU A 67 11.25 12.33 -3.88
N PHE A 68 10.65 11.97 -2.74
CA PHE A 68 11.32 11.37 -1.58
C PHE A 68 11.13 9.85 -1.50
N CYS A 69 10.36 9.28 -2.42
CA CYS A 69 9.98 7.88 -2.34
C CYS A 69 10.86 6.97 -3.20
N ASP A 70 11.04 5.75 -2.72
CA ASP A 70 11.38 4.64 -3.59
C ASP A 70 10.11 4.10 -4.26
N HIS A 71 10.25 3.69 -5.51
CA HIS A 71 9.16 3.13 -6.29
C HIS A 71 9.44 1.67 -6.57
N LEU A 72 8.60 0.81 -6.00
CA LEU A 72 8.55 -0.60 -6.33
C LEU A 72 7.66 -0.77 -7.56
N LEU A 73 8.19 -1.36 -8.61
CA LEU A 73 7.56 -1.48 -9.92
C LEU A 73 7.63 -2.92 -10.42
N VAL A 74 6.49 -3.46 -10.86
CA VAL A 74 6.42 -4.76 -11.52
C VAL A 74 6.43 -4.54 -13.02
N ARG A 75 7.41 -5.15 -13.69
CA ARG A 75 7.57 -5.12 -15.13
C ARG A 75 7.02 -6.39 -15.77
N HIS A 76 6.24 -6.26 -16.84
CA HIS A 76 5.84 -7.39 -17.67
C HIS A 76 6.90 -7.65 -18.75
N GLU A 77 7.64 -8.75 -18.62
CA GLU A 77 8.85 -9.00 -19.43
C GLU A 77 8.57 -9.06 -20.93
N ALA A 78 7.43 -9.61 -21.34
CA ALA A 78 7.10 -9.72 -22.77
C ALA A 78 6.92 -8.36 -23.46
N THR A 79 6.50 -7.33 -22.73
CA THR A 79 6.21 -5.99 -23.28
C THR A 79 7.21 -4.94 -22.82
N GLY A 80 7.94 -5.21 -21.74
CA GLY A 80 8.81 -4.24 -21.07
C GLY A 80 8.07 -3.18 -20.25
N GLU A 81 6.74 -3.15 -20.25
CA GLU A 81 5.92 -2.16 -19.54
C GLU A 81 5.85 -2.42 -18.02
N PHE A 82 5.69 -1.35 -17.24
CA PHE A 82 5.36 -1.44 -15.83
C PHE A 82 3.84 -1.57 -15.63
N VAL A 83 3.44 -2.64 -14.96
CA VAL A 83 2.05 -3.08 -14.82
C VAL A 83 1.58 -3.12 -13.37
N GLY A 84 2.46 -2.88 -12.41
CA GLY A 84 2.11 -2.72 -11.00
C GLY A 84 3.08 -1.79 -10.31
N CYS A 85 2.61 -1.04 -9.32
CA CYS A 85 3.48 -0.19 -8.51
C CYS A 85 3.06 -0.10 -7.05
N TYR A 86 4.04 0.18 -6.18
CA TYR A 86 3.87 0.61 -4.80
C TYR A 86 4.89 1.72 -4.50
N ARG A 87 4.47 2.73 -3.75
CA ARG A 87 5.35 3.80 -3.27
C ARG A 87 5.82 3.50 -1.84
N MET A 88 7.11 3.64 -1.58
CA MET A 88 7.74 3.45 -0.27
C MET A 88 8.36 4.77 0.20
N LEU A 89 7.96 5.27 1.36
CA LEU A 89 8.50 6.48 1.99
C LEU A 89 9.22 6.11 3.30
N PRO A 90 10.55 5.98 3.28
CA PRO A 90 11.37 5.70 4.46
C PRO A 90 11.33 6.78 5.53
N PRO A 91 11.66 6.49 6.79
CA PRO A 91 11.62 7.47 7.89
C PRO A 91 12.50 8.70 7.65
N ASP A 92 13.73 8.50 7.14
CA ASP A 92 14.65 9.61 6.88
C ASP A 92 14.16 10.50 5.73
N ALA A 93 13.54 9.89 4.72
CA ALA A 93 12.94 10.59 3.59
C ALA A 93 11.64 11.31 3.99
N ALA A 94 10.83 10.70 4.86
CA ALA A 94 9.66 11.34 5.45
C ALA A 94 10.05 12.60 6.23
N ALA A 95 11.17 12.58 6.96
CA ALA A 95 11.67 13.77 7.65
C ALA A 95 12.01 14.91 6.66
N GLN A 96 12.63 14.58 5.52
CA GLN A 96 12.94 15.56 4.45
C GLN A 96 11.69 16.07 3.75
N ALA A 97 10.67 15.22 3.59
CA ALA A 97 9.37 15.58 3.05
C ALA A 97 8.51 16.40 4.04
N GLY A 98 9.01 16.74 5.22
CA GLY A 98 8.25 17.47 6.25
C GLY A 98 7.20 16.60 6.97
N GLY A 99 7.31 15.28 6.90
CA GLY A 99 6.45 14.31 7.57
C GLY A 99 5.95 13.21 6.63
N TYR A 100 5.18 12.29 7.20
CA TYR A 100 4.48 11.23 6.49
C TYR A 100 3.18 11.76 5.85
N TYR A 101 2.73 11.17 4.75
CA TYR A 101 1.40 11.47 4.21
C TYR A 101 0.31 11.02 5.18
N THR A 102 0.46 9.85 5.82
CA THR A 102 -0.46 9.37 6.85
C THR A 102 -0.58 10.40 8.00
N ALA A 103 0.45 11.19 8.30
CA ALA A 103 0.40 12.23 9.32
C ALA A 103 -0.49 13.44 8.93
N THR A 104 -0.79 13.63 7.63
CA THR A 104 -1.74 14.66 7.18
C THR A 104 -3.18 14.22 7.35
N GLU A 105 -3.42 12.90 7.40
CA GLU A 105 -4.74 12.30 7.55
C GLU A 105 -5.05 11.90 9.00
N PHE A 106 -4.03 11.49 9.76
CA PHE A 106 -4.13 10.98 11.12
C PHE A 106 -3.10 11.63 12.05
N ASP A 107 -3.44 11.75 13.33
CA ASP A 107 -2.45 11.85 14.39
C ASP A 107 -1.80 10.48 14.59
N ILE A 108 -0.53 10.37 14.19
CA ILE A 108 0.28 9.16 14.27
C ILE A 108 1.31 9.18 15.41
N SER A 109 1.23 10.15 16.31
CA SER A 109 2.22 10.32 17.41
C SER A 109 2.35 9.05 18.26
N ALA A 110 1.23 8.39 18.57
CA ALA A 110 1.18 7.16 19.34
C ALA A 110 1.91 5.96 18.67
N LEU A 111 2.19 6.03 17.36
CA LEU A 111 2.96 5.01 16.66
C LEU A 111 4.47 5.20 16.79
N ASP A 112 4.95 6.32 17.32
CA ASP A 112 6.35 6.75 17.29
C ASP A 112 7.07 6.37 15.97
N PRO A 113 6.67 6.92 14.81
CA PRO A 113 7.15 6.42 13.54
C PRO A 113 8.65 6.52 13.33
N ARG A 114 9.30 7.49 13.96
CA ARG A 114 10.75 7.67 13.90
C ARG A 114 11.45 6.64 14.78
N GLY A 115 11.05 6.50 16.04
CA GLY A 115 11.65 5.51 16.95
C GLY A 115 11.43 4.08 16.47
N ASN A 116 10.27 3.81 15.89
CA ASN A 116 9.91 2.52 15.30
C ASN A 116 10.37 2.36 13.84
N ARG A 117 11.13 3.30 13.27
CA ARG A 117 11.76 3.15 11.94
C ARG A 117 10.75 2.72 10.85
N ILE A 118 9.56 3.34 10.85
CA ILE A 118 8.43 2.92 10.01
C ILE A 118 8.62 3.40 8.56
N VAL A 119 8.40 2.51 7.59
CA VAL A 119 8.22 2.87 6.18
C VAL A 119 6.74 3.07 5.89
N GLU A 120 6.37 4.24 5.35
CA GLU A 120 5.02 4.43 4.84
C GLU A 120 4.91 3.88 3.41
N MET A 121 3.87 3.10 3.18
CA MET A 121 3.55 2.54 1.88
C MET A 121 2.24 3.14 1.37
N GLY A 122 2.20 3.50 0.09
CA GLY A 122 0.97 3.99 -0.53
C GLY A 122 0.92 3.83 -2.04
N ARG A 123 -0.20 4.31 -2.62
CA ARG A 123 -0.41 4.41 -4.07
C ARG A 123 -0.25 3.08 -4.81
N ALA A 124 -0.65 1.99 -4.17
CA ALA A 124 -0.62 0.67 -4.77
C ALA A 124 -1.61 0.57 -5.93
N CYS A 125 -1.16 0.14 -7.10
CA CYS A 125 -2.04 -0.17 -8.21
C CYS A 125 -1.46 -1.30 -9.07
N VAL A 126 -2.35 -2.04 -9.72
CA VAL A 126 -2.02 -3.05 -10.72
C VAL A 126 -2.95 -2.85 -11.90
N ASP A 127 -2.35 -2.79 -13.08
CA ASP A 127 -3.04 -2.70 -14.35
C ASP A 127 -4.09 -3.83 -14.44
N PRO A 128 -5.37 -3.54 -14.77
CA PRO A 128 -6.46 -4.51 -14.75
C PRO A 128 -6.15 -5.83 -15.46
N ASP A 129 -5.46 -5.77 -16.61
CA ASP A 129 -5.14 -6.94 -17.42
C ASP A 129 -4.03 -7.82 -16.80
N HIS A 130 -3.37 -7.32 -15.76
CA HIS A 130 -2.27 -7.97 -15.05
C HIS A 130 -2.62 -8.32 -13.60
N ARG A 131 -3.84 -8.03 -13.14
CA ARG A 131 -4.32 -8.36 -11.78
C ARG A 131 -4.32 -9.87 -11.59
N SER A 132 -3.25 -10.36 -10.94
CA SER A 132 -2.99 -11.78 -10.75
C SER A 132 -2.26 -12.01 -9.44
N GLY A 133 -2.38 -13.24 -8.91
CA GLY A 133 -1.69 -13.63 -7.68
C GLY A 133 -0.17 -13.51 -7.80
N SER A 134 0.40 -13.70 -9.00
CA SER A 134 1.85 -13.60 -9.22
C SER A 134 2.37 -12.16 -9.12
N VAL A 135 1.70 -11.18 -9.75
CA VAL A 135 2.07 -9.76 -9.62
C VAL A 135 1.98 -9.31 -8.17
N LEU A 136 0.87 -9.66 -7.50
CA LEU A 136 0.65 -9.27 -6.12
C LEU A 136 1.70 -9.90 -5.18
N SER A 137 1.95 -11.21 -5.29
CA SER A 137 3.01 -11.90 -4.53
C SER A 137 4.39 -11.29 -4.78
N LEU A 138 4.71 -10.93 -6.03
CA LEU A 138 5.99 -10.31 -6.35
C LEU A 138 6.15 -8.93 -5.70
N MET A 139 5.09 -8.11 -5.67
CA MET A 139 5.10 -6.83 -4.96
C MET A 139 5.34 -7.02 -3.47
N TRP A 140 4.71 -8.02 -2.87
CA TRP A 140 4.87 -8.33 -1.46
C TRP A 140 6.27 -8.85 -1.11
N SER A 141 6.81 -9.76 -1.92
CA SER A 141 8.21 -10.18 -1.80
C SER A 141 9.16 -9.00 -1.91
N GLY A 142 8.87 -8.05 -2.80
CA GLY A 142 9.61 -6.80 -2.92
C GLY A 142 9.60 -5.94 -1.66
N ILE A 143 8.43 -5.77 -1.03
CA ILE A 143 8.30 -5.04 0.23
C ILE A 143 9.10 -5.71 1.35
N LEU A 144 8.96 -7.03 1.50
CA LEU A 144 9.68 -7.77 2.54
C LEU A 144 11.20 -7.70 2.31
N HIS A 145 11.64 -7.85 1.07
CA HIS A 145 13.06 -7.74 0.73
C HIS A 145 13.59 -6.33 0.94
N TYR A 146 12.79 -5.30 0.62
CA TYR A 146 13.12 -3.91 0.90
C TYR A 146 13.37 -3.68 2.40
N LEU A 147 12.48 -4.15 3.26
CA LEU A 147 12.63 -4.05 4.72
C LEU A 147 13.87 -4.80 5.22
N GLN A 148 14.12 -6.01 4.70
CA GLN A 148 15.30 -6.81 5.05
C GLN A 148 16.61 -6.09 4.69
N LEU A 149 16.71 -5.51 3.49
CA LEU A 149 17.92 -4.83 3.02
C LEU A 149 18.17 -3.51 3.74
N THR A 150 17.11 -2.77 4.05
CA THR A 150 17.20 -1.44 4.68
C THR A 150 17.27 -1.51 6.21
N GLY A 151 16.87 -2.64 6.81
CA GLY A 151 16.79 -2.80 8.26
C GLY A 151 15.69 -1.96 8.90
N TYR A 152 14.65 -1.60 8.16
CA TYR A 152 13.44 -0.99 8.72
C TYR A 152 12.54 -2.08 9.31
N ASP A 153 11.90 -1.77 10.44
CA ASP A 153 11.23 -2.79 11.27
C ASP A 153 9.72 -2.89 10.98
N TRP A 154 9.12 -1.79 10.54
CA TRP A 154 7.67 -1.67 10.41
C TRP A 154 7.26 -1.01 9.11
N VAL A 155 6.06 -1.37 8.67
CA VAL A 155 5.35 -0.65 7.62
C VAL A 155 4.01 -0.14 8.11
N MET A 156 3.65 1.04 7.65
CA MET A 156 2.31 1.60 7.76
C MET A 156 1.85 2.07 6.40
N GLY A 157 0.58 2.40 6.28
CA GLY A 157 0.04 2.93 5.06
C GLY A 157 -1.45 3.06 5.20
N CYS A 158 -2.07 3.42 4.10
CA CYS A 158 -3.49 3.64 4.13
C CYS A 158 -4.18 3.17 2.86
N VAL A 159 -5.44 2.79 3.02
CA VAL A 159 -6.28 2.22 1.98
C VAL A 159 -7.65 2.88 2.00
N SER A 160 -8.19 3.19 0.83
CA SER A 160 -9.53 3.77 0.73
C SER A 160 -10.61 2.69 0.84
N VAL A 161 -11.72 3.01 1.50
CA VAL A 161 -12.95 2.22 1.49
C VAL A 161 -14.05 3.07 0.86
N PRO A 162 -14.77 2.58 -0.17
CA PRO A 162 -15.85 3.34 -0.79
C PRO A 162 -16.93 3.74 0.21
N MET A 163 -17.37 4.99 0.15
CA MET A 163 -18.41 5.51 1.04
C MET A 163 -19.76 4.85 0.83
N GLN A 164 -20.04 4.48 -0.40
CA GLN A 164 -21.28 3.85 -0.80
C GLN A 164 -20.96 2.91 -1.96
N GLU A 165 -21.31 1.63 -1.82
CA GLU A 165 -21.07 0.63 -2.88
C GLU A 165 -22.15 0.68 -3.95
N HIS A 166 -23.40 0.94 -3.55
CA HIS A 166 -24.57 1.06 -4.43
C HIS A 166 -25.51 2.13 -3.88
N PRO A 167 -26.27 2.85 -4.74
CA PRO A 167 -27.25 3.85 -4.31
C PRO A 167 -28.26 3.36 -3.24
N ASP A 168 -28.59 2.06 -3.23
CA ASP A 168 -29.54 1.46 -2.29
C ASP A 168 -28.94 1.14 -0.90
N VAL A 169 -27.62 1.26 -0.75
CA VAL A 169 -26.93 1.02 0.52
C VAL A 169 -26.70 2.36 1.23
N PRO A 170 -27.00 2.49 2.53
CA PRO A 170 -26.71 3.71 3.28
C PRO A 170 -25.21 4.07 3.23
N ALA A 171 -24.91 5.31 2.86
CA ALA A 171 -23.55 5.83 2.85
C ALA A 171 -22.89 5.70 4.24
N GLY A 172 -21.63 5.29 4.26
CA GLY A 172 -20.85 5.05 5.48
C GLY A 172 -21.11 3.69 6.15
N SER A 173 -22.16 2.95 5.77
CA SER A 173 -22.47 1.64 6.38
C SER A 173 -21.31 0.65 6.19
N ASN A 174 -20.84 0.43 4.96
CA ASN A 174 -19.72 -0.49 4.72
C ASN A 174 -18.45 -0.03 5.45
N VAL A 175 -18.18 1.28 5.52
CA VAL A 175 -16.97 1.76 6.17
C VAL A 175 -17.03 1.59 7.69
N ARG A 176 -18.20 1.80 8.30
CA ARG A 176 -18.45 1.42 9.69
C ARG A 176 -18.14 -0.07 9.91
N GLY A 177 -18.70 -0.94 9.06
CA GLY A 177 -18.47 -2.38 9.14
C GLY A 177 -17.00 -2.78 8.99
N VAL A 178 -16.29 -2.20 8.01
CA VAL A 178 -14.85 -2.45 7.80
C VAL A 178 -14.03 -1.96 8.98
N ARG A 179 -14.29 -0.75 9.49
CA ARG A 179 -13.60 -0.20 10.68
C ARG A 179 -13.76 -1.12 11.89
N ASP A 180 -14.98 -1.55 12.19
CA ASP A 180 -15.26 -2.38 13.35
C ASP A 180 -14.64 -3.78 13.22
N LEU A 181 -14.67 -4.36 12.01
CA LEU A 181 -13.98 -5.62 11.72
C LEU A 181 -12.47 -5.50 11.92
N LEU A 182 -11.85 -4.42 11.43
CA LEU A 182 -10.42 -4.19 11.59
C LEU A 182 -10.05 -3.95 13.05
N LEU A 183 -10.79 -3.12 13.78
CA LEU A 183 -10.50 -2.85 15.20
C LEU A 183 -10.66 -4.09 16.08
N SER A 184 -11.66 -4.94 15.80
CA SER A 184 -11.91 -6.16 16.58
C SER A 184 -10.88 -7.26 16.32
N LYS A 185 -10.48 -7.48 15.05
CA LYS A 185 -9.58 -8.60 14.69
C LYS A 185 -8.11 -8.20 14.59
N HIS A 186 -7.86 -6.95 14.24
CA HIS A 186 -6.54 -6.47 13.84
C HIS A 186 -6.16 -5.15 14.53
N GLY A 187 -6.91 -4.70 15.54
CA GLY A 187 -6.60 -3.47 16.25
C GLY A 187 -5.32 -3.58 17.06
N ASN A 188 -4.56 -2.48 17.13
CA ASN A 188 -3.57 -2.26 18.18
C ASN A 188 -4.25 -2.05 19.53
N ASP A 189 -3.44 -2.12 20.59
CA ASP A 189 -3.78 -1.56 21.90
C ASP A 189 -4.39 -0.15 21.70
N PRO A 190 -5.54 0.17 22.33
CA PRO A 190 -6.13 1.51 22.27
C PRO A 190 -5.15 2.68 22.43
N ALA A 191 -4.14 2.55 23.30
CA ALA A 191 -3.14 3.59 23.54
C ALA A 191 -2.16 3.78 22.36
N ALA A 192 -2.03 2.79 21.48
CA ALA A 192 -1.18 2.81 20.29
C ALA A 192 -1.98 2.98 18.98
N ARG A 193 -3.25 3.43 19.08
CA ARG A 193 -4.07 3.70 17.90
C ARG A 193 -3.85 5.13 17.42
N VAL A 194 -3.74 5.30 16.11
CA VAL A 194 -3.78 6.62 15.47
C VAL A 194 -5.17 7.24 15.59
N VAL A 195 -5.30 8.54 15.41
CA VAL A 195 -6.61 9.22 15.46
C VAL A 195 -6.83 9.98 14.15
N PRO A 196 -7.97 9.82 13.45
CA PRO A 196 -8.22 10.59 12.23
C PRO A 196 -8.27 12.09 12.55
N ARG A 197 -7.54 12.90 11.79
CA ARG A 197 -7.60 14.37 11.90
C ARG A 197 -8.95 14.90 11.44
N ASN A 198 -9.54 14.25 10.43
CA ASN A 198 -10.87 14.53 9.91
C ASN A 198 -11.74 13.28 10.06
N PRO A 199 -12.38 13.09 11.23
CA PRO A 199 -13.28 11.96 11.43
C PRO A 199 -14.43 12.00 10.42
N VAL A 200 -14.78 10.81 9.95
CA VAL A 200 -15.85 10.59 9.01
C VAL A 200 -17.18 11.06 9.56
N ARG A 201 -17.91 11.84 8.76
CA ARG A 201 -19.31 12.20 9.02
C ARG A 201 -20.18 12.01 7.77
N VAL A 202 -21.36 11.45 7.94
CA VAL A 202 -22.38 11.26 6.89
C VAL A 202 -23.64 12.01 7.30
N ALA A 203 -23.99 13.06 6.55
CA ALA A 203 -25.12 13.93 6.88
C ALA A 203 -25.10 14.40 8.36
N GLY A 204 -23.92 14.80 8.85
CA GLY A 204 -23.71 15.26 10.23
C GLY A 204 -23.48 14.16 11.28
N ARG A 205 -23.88 12.92 10.99
CA ARG A 205 -23.75 11.76 11.89
C ARG A 205 -22.35 11.17 11.84
N SER A 206 -21.84 10.74 12.99
CA SER A 206 -20.61 9.94 13.08
C SER A 206 -20.85 8.50 12.57
N LEU A 207 -19.77 7.77 12.26
CA LEU A 207 -19.87 6.35 11.90
C LEU A 207 -20.51 5.51 12.99
N ASP A 208 -20.32 5.88 14.27
CA ASP A 208 -20.87 5.14 15.41
C ASP A 208 -22.40 5.15 15.46
N GLU A 209 -23.01 6.15 14.81
CA GLU A 209 -24.45 6.31 14.69
C GLU A 209 -25.02 5.63 13.43
N ILE A 210 -24.20 5.08 12.54
CA ILE A 210 -24.63 4.43 11.30
C ILE A 210 -24.69 2.91 11.52
N GLU A 211 -25.75 2.27 11.03
CA GLU A 211 -25.91 0.81 11.10
C GLU A 211 -24.85 0.12 10.21
N PRO A 212 -24.03 -0.80 10.75
CA PRO A 212 -23.10 -1.60 9.95
C PRO A 212 -23.84 -2.60 9.06
N PRO A 213 -23.24 -3.03 7.94
CA PRO A 213 -23.78 -4.14 7.16
C PRO A 213 -23.60 -5.45 7.95
N ALA A 214 -24.48 -6.42 7.70
CA ALA A 214 -24.33 -7.77 8.24
C ALA A 214 -22.99 -8.42 7.84
N ARG A 215 -22.49 -8.11 6.64
CA ARG A 215 -21.19 -8.58 6.14
C ARG A 215 -20.42 -7.43 5.48
N PRO A 216 -19.35 -6.91 6.12
CA PRO A 216 -18.51 -5.89 5.53
C PRO A 216 -17.79 -6.41 4.28
N SER A 217 -17.72 -5.57 3.26
CA SER A 217 -17.00 -5.80 2.02
C SER A 217 -15.64 -5.11 2.09
N LEU A 218 -14.58 -5.93 2.19
CA LEU A 218 -13.20 -5.43 2.24
C LEU A 218 -12.69 -5.10 0.82
N PRO A 219 -12.01 -3.97 0.61
CA PRO A 219 -11.28 -3.74 -0.64
C PRO A 219 -10.24 -4.84 -0.91
N PRO A 220 -10.01 -5.25 -2.18
CA PRO A 220 -9.04 -6.28 -2.52
C PRO A 220 -7.62 -6.02 -1.96
N LEU A 221 -7.15 -4.78 -2.04
CA LEU A 221 -5.84 -4.39 -1.50
C LEU A 221 -5.77 -4.59 0.02
N LEU A 222 -6.81 -4.19 0.75
CA LEU A 222 -6.87 -4.39 2.21
C LEU A 222 -6.84 -5.88 2.56
N ARG A 223 -7.57 -6.72 1.83
CA ARG A 223 -7.48 -8.18 2.01
C ARG A 223 -6.05 -8.70 1.81
N GLY A 224 -5.39 -8.25 0.74
CA GLY A 224 -3.98 -8.60 0.47
C GLY A 224 -3.04 -8.21 1.60
N CYS A 225 -3.15 -6.97 2.10
CA CYS A 225 -2.36 -6.50 3.24
C CYS A 225 -2.58 -7.39 4.49
N LEU A 226 -3.84 -7.69 4.82
CA LEU A 226 -4.18 -8.48 6.01
C LEU A 226 -3.67 -9.92 5.94
N SER A 227 -3.74 -10.57 4.77
CA SER A 227 -3.23 -11.93 4.57
C SER A 227 -1.73 -12.03 4.87
N ILE A 228 -0.96 -11.02 4.49
CA ILE A 228 0.49 -11.01 4.69
C ILE A 228 0.89 -10.57 6.08
N CYS A 229 0.17 -9.61 6.67
CA CYS A 229 0.36 -9.29 8.08
C CYS A 229 0.24 -10.57 8.94
N GLN A 230 -0.73 -11.44 8.66
CA GLN A 230 -0.90 -12.71 9.35
C GLN A 230 0.27 -13.67 9.11
N ALA A 231 0.72 -13.82 7.86
CA ALA A 231 1.88 -14.65 7.52
C ALA A 231 3.17 -14.16 8.21
N ALA A 232 3.44 -12.85 8.19
CA ALA A 232 4.61 -12.26 8.82
C ALA A 232 4.58 -12.37 10.36
N LEU A 233 3.40 -12.23 10.99
CA LEU A 233 3.24 -12.42 12.43
C LEU A 233 3.42 -13.88 12.88
N SER A 234 3.18 -14.84 11.98
CA SER A 234 3.41 -16.28 12.27
C SER A 234 4.87 -16.69 12.15
N ASP A 235 5.71 -15.87 11.52
CA ASP A 235 7.16 -16.07 11.43
C ASP A 235 7.87 -15.35 12.57
N SER A 236 8.19 -16.08 13.64
CA SER A 236 8.90 -15.55 14.81
C SER A 236 10.34 -15.10 14.53
N SER A 237 10.89 -15.45 13.35
CA SER A 237 12.22 -15.02 12.90
C SER A 237 12.19 -13.71 12.11
N SER A 238 11.02 -13.28 11.63
CA SER A 238 10.85 -12.03 10.90
C SER A 238 10.87 -10.83 11.84
N ARG A 239 11.83 -9.91 11.61
CA ARG A 239 11.85 -8.58 12.24
C ARG A 239 10.72 -7.68 11.74
N CYS A 240 10.12 -8.02 10.59
CA CYS A 240 9.05 -7.26 9.96
C CYS A 240 7.75 -7.41 10.76
N ARG A 241 7.46 -6.42 11.60
CA ARG A 241 6.16 -6.34 12.26
C ARG A 241 5.29 -5.36 11.48
N TRP A 242 4.08 -5.78 11.16
CA TRP A 242 3.14 -4.94 10.44
C TRP A 242 2.33 -4.15 11.45
N LEU A 243 2.23 -2.83 11.26
CA LEU A 243 1.30 -2.06 12.06
C LEU A 243 -0.11 -2.43 11.65
N ARG A 244 -0.70 -3.24 12.52
CA ARG A 244 -2.13 -3.43 12.70
C ARG A 244 -2.86 -2.12 12.43
N PHE A 245 -3.67 -2.13 11.36
CA PHE A 245 -4.48 -1.02 10.89
C PHE A 245 -5.27 -0.42 12.07
N SER A 246 -4.71 0.61 12.71
CA SER A 246 -5.43 1.36 13.72
C SER A 246 -6.17 2.49 13.03
N SER A 247 -7.47 2.54 13.29
CA SER A 247 -8.34 3.69 13.07
C SER A 247 -8.57 4.09 11.63
N ALA A 248 -9.53 3.42 10.98
CA ALA A 248 -10.25 3.93 9.82
C ALA A 248 -9.32 4.36 8.68
N SER A 249 -8.78 3.41 7.92
CA SER A 249 -8.09 3.75 6.69
C SER A 249 -9.05 4.47 5.74
N MET A 250 -8.77 5.77 5.63
CA MET A 250 -9.01 6.72 4.57
C MET A 250 -10.39 6.82 3.95
N MET A 251 -11.07 7.90 4.32
CA MET A 251 -12.09 8.48 3.46
C MET A 251 -11.57 9.77 2.87
N ARG A 252 -11.32 9.77 1.56
CA ARG A 252 -11.67 10.96 0.79
C ARG A 252 -13.18 10.92 0.57
N GLN A 253 -13.85 12.04 0.82
CA GLN A 253 -15.10 12.31 0.15
C GLN A 253 -14.80 12.39 -1.34
N THR A 254 -15.34 11.45 -2.10
CA THR A 254 -15.65 11.63 -3.51
C THR A 254 -17.09 11.23 -3.69
#